data_AF-A0A7J7HES4-F1
#
_entry.id   AF-A0A7J7HES4-F1
#
_cell.length_a   1.000
_cell.length_b   1.000
_cell.length_c   1.000
_cell.angle_alpha   90.00
_cell.angle_beta   90.00
_cell.angle_gamma   90.00
#
_symmetry.space_group_name_H-M   'P 1'
#
loop_
_entity.id
_entity.type
_entity.pdbx_description
1 polymer ?
#
loop_
_entity_poly.entity_id
_entity_poly.type
_entity_poly.pdbx_seq_one_letter_code
_entity_poly.pdbx_strand_id
1 'polypeptide(L)' 'MEKLSHKLLGLISLSLGLPENRLSGFFNDHISFIRLNHYPPCPIPHLALGVGRHKDGGALTVLAQDDVGGLEVK' A
#
# COMPACT_ATOMS: atom_id res chain seq x y z
N MET A 1 -4.29 11.25 -2.19
CA MET A 1 -3.87 9.86 -2.45
C MET A 1 -4.71 9.18 -3.52
N GLU A 2 -6.04 9.30 -3.49
CA GLU A 2 -6.93 8.65 -4.47
C GLU A 2 -6.60 8.93 -5.94
N LYS A 3 -6.34 10.20 -6.32
CA LYS A 3 -5.96 10.53 -7.70
C LYS A 3 -4.71 9.76 -8.17
N LEU A 4 -3.71 9.60 -7.30
CA LEU A 4 -2.51 8.82 -7.60
C LEU A 4 -2.87 7.33 -7.72
N SER A 5 -3.65 6.80 -6.78
CA SER A 5 -4.12 5.42 -6.79
C SER A 5 -4.89 5.07 -8.07
N HIS A 6 -5.83 5.92 -8.51
CA HIS A 6 -6.56 5.72 -9.76
C HIS A 6 -5.64 5.74 -10.99
N LYS A 7 -4.64 6.64 -11.01
CA LYS A 7 -3.65 6.66 -12.08
C LYS A 7 -2.82 5.38 -12.11
N LEU A 8 -2.38 4.88 -10.95
CA LEU A 8 -1.65 3.62 -10.85
C LEU A 8 -2.50 2.43 -11.28
N LEU A 9 -3.76 2.36 -10.87
CA LEU A 9 -4.71 1.33 -11.31
C LEU A 9 -4.95 1.36 -12.82
N GLY A 10 -5.00 2.55 -13.43
CA GLY A 10 -5.07 2.71 -14.88
C GLY A 10 -3.83 2.15 -15.59
N LEU A 11 -2.64 2.49 -15.08
CA LEU A 11 -1.37 1.97 -15.59
C LEU A 11 -1.23 0.46 -15.44
N ILE A 12 -1.70 -0.11 -14.31
CA ILE A 12 -1.77 -1.57 -14.11
C ILE A 12 -2.74 -2.21 -15.10
N SER A 13 -3.88 -1.58 -15.39
CA SER A 13 -4.82 -2.09 -16.39
C SER A 13 -4.17 -2.15 -17.78
N LEU A 14 -3.47 -1.08 -18.17
CA LEU A 14 -2.76 -1.00 -19.44
C LEU A 14 -1.62 -2.03 -19.53
N SER A 15 -0.85 -2.26 -18.46
CA SER A 15 0.24 -3.26 -18.46
C SER A 15 -0.25 -4.70 -18.62
N LEU A 16 -1.53 -4.95 -18.30
CA LEU A 16 -2.21 -6.22 -18.53
C LEU A 16 -2.88 -6.31 -19.92
N GLY A 17 -2.73 -5.29 -20.78
CA GLY A 17 -3.36 -5.24 -22.10
C GLY A 17 -4.86 -4.94 -22.07
N LEU A 18 -5.35 -4.35 -20.98
CA LEU A 18 -6.76 -3.99 -20.78
C LEU A 18 -6.97 -2.49 -21.02
N PRO A 19 -8.21 -2.04 -21.28
CA PRO A 19 -8.52 -0.60 -21.28
C PRO A 19 -8.10 0.07 -19.97
N GLU A 20 -7.60 1.31 -20.03
CA GLU A 20 -7.12 2.04 -18.84
C GLU A 20 -8.16 2.12 -17.72
N ASN A 21 -9.43 2.28 -18.07
CA ASN A 21 -10.54 2.35 -17.12
C ASN A 21 -11.09 0.97 -16.70
N ARG A 22 -10.45 -0.15 -17.06
CA ARG A 22 -10.98 -1.50 -16.81
C ARG A 22 -11.27 -1.76 -15.33
N LEU A 23 -10.45 -1.21 -14.44
CA LEU A 23 -10.58 -1.41 -13.00
C LEU A 23 -11.36 -0.29 -12.30
N SER A 24 -11.59 0.86 -12.94
CA SER A 24 -12.11 2.06 -12.26
C SER A 24 -13.48 1.85 -11.62
N GLY A 25 -14.37 1.11 -12.30
CA GLY A 25 -15.73 0.85 -11.82
C GLY A 25 -15.82 0.06 -10.51
N PHE A 26 -14.77 -0.68 -10.13
CA PHE A 26 -14.74 -1.40 -8.84
C PHE A 26 -14.49 -0.46 -7.65
N PHE A 27 -14.16 0.80 -7.90
CA PHE A 27 -13.79 1.77 -6.86
C PHE A 27 -14.77 2.95 -6.76
N ASN A 28 -15.95 2.89 -7.38
CA ASN A 28 -16.90 4.01 -7.33
C ASN A 28 -17.40 4.32 -5.90
N ASP A 29 -17.59 3.29 -5.07
CA ASP A 29 -18.04 3.41 -3.66
C ASP A 29 -16.99 2.85 -2.69
N HIS A 30 -15.71 2.91 -3.05
CA HIS A 30 -14.64 2.38 -2.20
C HIS A 30 -14.43 3.24 -0.95
N ILE A 31 -13.90 2.61 0.09
CA ILE A 31 -13.40 3.30 1.28
C ILE A 31 -11.88 3.32 1.20
N SER A 32 -11.31 4.51 1.12
CA SER A 32 -9.89 4.74 1.36
C SER A 32 -9.65 5.02 2.85
N PHE A 33 -8.61 4.46 3.43
CA PHE A 33 -8.19 4.78 4.79
C PHE A 33 -6.68 5.05 4.86
N ILE A 34 -6.28 5.83 5.86
CA ILE A 34 -4.89 6.16 6.15
C ILE A 34 -4.49 5.46 7.44
N ARG A 35 -3.33 4.81 7.43
CA ARG A 35 -2.68 4.27 8.63
C ARG A 35 -1.41 5.05 8.90
N LEU A 36 -1.32 5.65 10.09
CA LEU A 36 -0.11 6.32 10.57
C LEU A 36 0.58 5.37 11.54
N ASN A 37 1.74 4.84 11.14
CA ASN A 37 2.51 3.92 11.97
C ASN A 37 3.68 4.67 12.62
N HIS A 38 3.82 4.55 13.94
CA HIS A 38 4.99 4.99 14.67
C HIS A 38 5.60 3.79 15.41
N TYR A 39 6.82 3.43 15.04
CA TYR A 39 7.55 2.33 15.67
C TYR A 39 8.63 2.93 16.58
N PRO A 40 8.50 2.81 17.92
CA PRO A 40 9.51 3.33 18.83
C PRO A 40 10.81 2.52 18.75
N PRO A 41 11.96 3.10 19.14
CA PRO A 41 13.22 2.37 19.24
C PRO A 41 13.08 1.12 20.10
N CYS A 42 13.53 -0.03 19.58
CA CYS A 42 13.48 -1.31 20.28
C CYS A 42 14.86 -1.66 20.86
N PRO A 43 14.99 -1.95 22.17
CA PRO A 43 16.28 -2.34 22.77
C PRO A 43 16.84 -3.67 22.24
N ILE A 44 15.98 -4.57 21.75
CA ILE A 44 16.37 -5.90 21.28
C ILE A 44 15.72 -6.17 19.90
N PRO A 45 16.11 -5.44 18.85
CA PRO A 45 15.38 -5.42 17.58
C PRO A 45 15.40 -6.76 16.84
N HIS A 46 16.39 -7.61 17.10
CA HIS A 46 16.52 -8.93 16.47
C HIS A 46 15.51 -9.98 17.01
N LEU A 47 14.78 -9.67 18.09
CA LEU A 47 13.75 -10.55 18.68
C LEU A 47 12.32 -9.98 18.53
N ALA A 48 12.14 -8.84 17.87
CA ALA A 48 10.86 -8.16 17.77
C ALA A 48 10.48 -7.88 16.31
N LEU A 49 9.17 -7.74 16.07
CA LEU A 49 8.63 -7.24 14.81
C LEU A 49 7.75 -6.03 15.10
N GLY A 50 7.97 -4.92 14.39
CA GLY A 50 7.06 -3.76 14.48
C GLY A 50 5.66 -4.13 13.99
N VAL A 51 5.58 -4.82 12.86
CA VAL A 51 4.36 -5.46 12.36
C VAL A 51 4.71 -6.85 11.82
N GLY A 52 3.89 -7.84 12.16
CA GLY A 52 4.08 -9.22 11.68
C GLY A 52 3.86 -9.35 10.17
N ARG A 53 4.32 -10.46 9.59
CA ARG A 53 4.11 -10.77 8.16
C ARG A 53 2.62 -10.87 7.86
N HIS A 54 2.16 -10.12 6.86
CA HIS A 54 0.76 -10.13 6.44
C HIS A 54 0.63 -9.68 4.98
N LYS A 55 -0.60 -9.72 4.47
CA LYS A 55 -1.04 -9.03 3.26
C LYS A 55 -2.08 -8.00 3.66
N ASP A 56 -2.08 -6.85 3.00
CA ASP A 56 -3.16 -5.90 3.15
C ASP A 56 -4.45 -6.46 2.55
N GLY A 57 -5.59 -6.10 3.15
CA GLY A 57 -6.91 -6.51 2.66
C GLY A 57 -7.44 -5.65 1.50
N GLY A 58 -6.78 -4.53 1.20
CA GLY A 58 -7.17 -3.61 0.13
C GLY A 58 -6.58 -3.97 -1.23
N ALA A 59 -7.06 -3.30 -2.29
CA ALA A 59 -6.57 -3.53 -3.64
C ALA A 59 -5.21 -2.86 -3.94
N LEU A 60 -4.92 -1.73 -3.31
CA LEU A 60 -3.68 -0.97 -3.51
C LEU A 60 -3.30 -0.22 -2.24
N THR A 61 -2.06 -0.43 -1.79
CA THR A 61 -1.43 0.35 -0.71
C THR A 61 -0.33 1.21 -1.31
N VAL A 62 -0.36 2.51 -1.02
CA VAL A 62 0.73 3.44 -1.33
C VAL A 62 1.38 3.84 -0.01
N LEU A 63 2.62 3.43 0.19
CA LEU A 63 3.39 3.68 1.41
C LEU A 63 4.36 4.84 1.21
N ALA A 64 4.36 5.77 2.16
CA ALA A 64 5.45 6.73 2.37
C ALA A 64 6.10 6.40 3.72
N GLN A 65 7.42 6.43 3.77
CA GLN A 65 8.23 6.21 4.98
C GLN A 65 9.30 7.29 5.10
N ASP A 66 9.80 7.48 6.31
CA ASP A 66 10.95 8.33 6.58
C ASP A 66 12.28 7.61 6.27
N ASP A 67 13.39 8.23 6.63
CA ASP A 67 14.73 7.73 6.34
C ASP A 67 15.20 6.61 7.30
N VAL A 68 14.39 6.20 8.29
CA VAL A 68 14.77 5.15 9.25
C VAL A 68 14.71 3.76 8.61
N GLY A 69 13.74 3.53 7.72
CA GLY A 69 13.49 2.22 7.09
C GLY A 69 12.88 1.18 8.04
N GLY A 70 12.82 -0.08 7.58
CA GLY A 70 12.25 -1.21 8.33
C GLY A 70 11.16 -1.99 7.60
N LEU A 71 10.71 -1.52 6.42
CA LEU A 71 9.87 -2.31 5.55
C LEU A 71 10.66 -3.48 4.94
N GLU A 72 10.13 -4.69 5.08
CA GLU A 72 10.55 -5.87 4.35
C GLU A 72 9.37 -6.44 3.56
N VAL A 73 9.59 -6.74 2.27
CA VAL A 73 8.56 -7.29 1.37
C VAL A 73 9.02 -8.61 0.77
N LYS A 74 8.06 -9.51 0.49
CA LYS A 74 8.27 -10.79 -0.19
C LYS A 74 7.30 -10.96 -1.35
#